data_AF-A0A1Z5HQI5-F1
#
_entry.id   AF-A0A1Z5HQI5-F1
#
_cell.length_a   1.000
_cell.length_b   1.000
_cell.length_c   1.000
_cell.angle_alpha   90.00
_cell.angle_beta   90.00
_cell.angle_gamma   90.00
#
_symmetry.space_group_name_H-M   'P 1'
#
loop_
_entity.id
_entity.type
_entity.pdbx_description
1 polymer ?
#
loop_
_entity_poly.entity_id
_entity_poly.type
_entity_poly.pdbx_seq_one_letter_code
_entity_poly.pdbx_strand_id
1 'polypeptide(L)'
;MKKWWKVLWLVFLFALVEIRVGHAVVAEDFRAKLIHSRERAVKFLHAYYRERDFRGLLDWGAVALYAAGEDVSDKKWESNDGRNGVWWRENEVRQGIMLSERSTDYQRTILGVLAAHKDPGNFGGKNLLEAVLKSQLSNGKFADTINGRGERLINAHVWAIIALYAAGEPIPEREKVIKWLVKQQNPDGGYHFDTTVEESEVDMTATALIAFALLGLSADDPPVQKALKYLEQQQLDSGGFGNWGVENLESTATVIQALVALGLDPTASPWNRSGGDPVTVLLQYQLPDGSFKHVLQGGSNLMATQQGLLALTAYLDGRTVYQKLRDESLAASLTFSDLSSSHWAYEEIMELVRARILNGYPDGTFKPNRPVTRAEFTKYIVYGLEYHKEAGNKTRRFKDVSLNHWANPLIRLVLEKGLMRGKGKDVFAPDDRITGAEVMTVLVRALGLEPKALVLPAQQWYEGYLRVAREKGLLYPGFQPEQPATRAQCAYSVSKLRTLLKNQN
;
A
#
# COMPACT_ATOMS: atom_id res chain seq x y z
N MET A 1 47.34 45.07 15.84
CA MET A 1 46.75 44.07 14.91
C MET A 1 45.81 43.05 15.57
N LYS A 2 46.16 42.38 16.69
CA LYS A 2 45.30 41.32 17.31
C LYS A 2 43.91 41.76 17.83
N LYS A 3 43.70 43.03 18.23
CA LYS A 3 42.39 43.54 18.70
C LYS A 3 41.37 43.73 17.56
N TRP A 4 41.82 44.10 16.36
CA TRP A 4 40.95 44.36 15.20
C TRP A 4 40.38 43.07 14.60
N TRP A 5 41.16 41.97 14.62
CA TRP A 5 40.69 40.67 14.19
C TRP A 5 39.53 40.13 15.03
N LYS A 6 39.52 40.33 16.36
CA LYS A 6 38.41 39.91 17.21
C LYS A 6 37.11 40.69 16.93
N VAL A 7 37.23 41.98 16.61
CA VAL A 7 36.07 42.81 16.24
C VAL A 7 35.51 42.41 14.88
N LEU A 8 36.38 42.19 13.88
CA LEU A 8 35.98 41.66 12.56
C LEU A 8 35.31 40.28 12.66
N TRP A 9 35.83 39.39 13.51
CA TRP A 9 35.25 38.06 13.72
C TRP A 9 33.87 38.12 14.40
N LEU A 10 33.69 39.02 15.38
CA LEU A 10 32.41 39.24 16.04
C LEU A 10 31.37 39.86 15.10
N VAL A 11 31.76 40.82 14.26
CA VAL A 11 30.88 41.41 13.24
C VAL A 11 30.47 40.37 12.20
N PHE A 12 31.40 39.50 11.77
CA PHE A 12 31.11 38.41 10.85
C PHE A 12 30.16 37.36 11.46
N LEU A 13 30.34 37.02 12.74
CA LEU A 13 29.43 36.14 13.46
C LEU A 13 28.04 36.75 13.62
N PHE A 14 27.96 38.04 13.95
CA PHE A 14 26.69 38.75 14.08
C PHE A 14 25.95 38.83 12.75
N ALA A 15 26.65 39.14 11.66
CA ALA A 15 26.10 39.10 10.31
C ALA A 15 25.61 37.69 9.92
N LEU A 16 26.35 36.63 10.24
CA LEU A 16 25.91 35.25 10.01
C LEU A 16 24.67 34.88 10.84
N VAL A 17 24.57 35.37 12.07
CA VAL A 17 23.39 35.16 12.94
C VAL A 17 22.19 35.94 12.42
N GLU A 18 22.35 37.21 12.05
CA GLU A 18 21.27 38.03 11.45
C GLU A 18 20.80 37.47 10.11
N ILE A 19 21.72 37.00 9.27
CA ILE A 19 21.38 36.31 8.01
C ILE A 19 20.59 35.03 8.31
N ARG A 20 21.00 34.20 9.28
CA ARG A 20 20.26 32.98 9.65
C ARG A 20 18.88 33.28 10.25
N VAL A 21 18.78 34.28 11.11
CA VAL A 21 17.50 34.72 11.70
C VAL A 21 16.58 35.27 10.61
N GLY A 22 17.10 36.08 9.68
CA GLY A 22 16.34 36.59 8.54
C GLY A 22 15.80 35.49 7.63
N HIS A 23 16.61 34.48 7.28
CA HIS A 23 16.16 33.33 6.49
C HIS A 23 15.09 32.50 7.23
N ALA A 24 15.24 32.30 8.55
CA ALA A 24 14.26 31.57 9.35
C ALA A 24 12.90 32.30 9.40
N VAL A 25 12.90 33.62 9.58
CA VAL A 25 11.66 34.44 9.59
C VAL A 25 10.95 34.42 8.23
N VAL A 26 11.68 34.52 7.12
CA VAL A 26 11.10 34.44 5.77
C VAL A 26 10.52 33.04 5.48
N ALA A 27 11.22 31.98 5.91
CA ALA A 27 10.72 30.61 5.78
C ALA A 27 9.46 30.36 6.63
N GLU A 28 9.38 30.96 7.82
CA GLU A 28 8.20 30.89 8.69
C GLU A 28 6.99 31.60 8.08
N ASP A 29 7.18 32.79 7.49
CA ASP A 29 6.13 33.52 6.77
C ASP A 29 5.64 32.77 5.51
N PHE A 30 6.56 32.16 4.75
CA PHE A 30 6.18 31.35 3.58
C PHE A 30 5.39 30.11 3.98
N ARG A 31 5.83 29.39 5.03
CA ARG A 31 5.10 28.22 5.53
C ARG A 31 3.70 28.59 6.04
N ALA A 32 3.54 29.73 6.71
CA ALA A 32 2.24 30.22 7.14
C ALA A 32 1.30 30.50 5.95
N LYS A 33 1.81 31.10 4.86
CA LYS A 33 1.05 31.31 3.61
C LYS A 33 0.56 30.00 3.00
N LEU A 34 1.40 28.98 2.98
CA LEU A 34 1.04 27.65 2.46
C LEU A 34 -0.07 26.99 3.30
N ILE A 35 0.04 27.07 4.64
CA ILE A 35 -1.01 26.55 5.55
C ILE A 35 -2.33 27.28 5.30
N HIS A 36 -2.29 28.61 5.20
CA HIS A 36 -3.48 29.40 4.92
C HIS A 36 -4.11 29.03 3.56
N SER A 37 -3.28 28.84 2.52
CA SER A 37 -3.73 28.37 1.20
C SER A 37 -4.43 27.01 1.28
N ARG A 38 -3.84 26.05 2.01
CA ARG A 38 -4.42 24.71 2.25
C ARG A 38 -5.81 24.82 2.92
N GLU A 39 -5.94 25.62 3.97
CA GLU A 39 -7.20 25.80 4.71
C GLU A 39 -8.31 26.41 3.85
N ARG A 40 -7.98 27.38 2.98
CA ARG A 40 -8.94 27.96 2.05
C ARG A 40 -9.45 26.93 1.04
N ALA A 41 -8.56 26.07 0.53
CA ALA A 41 -8.94 25.00 -0.39
C ALA A 41 -9.84 23.94 0.28
N VAL A 42 -9.54 23.56 1.52
CA VAL A 42 -10.40 22.69 2.33
C VAL A 42 -11.79 23.30 2.51
N LYS A 43 -11.87 24.59 2.87
CA LYS A 43 -13.14 25.30 3.03
C LYS A 43 -13.95 25.34 1.72
N PHE A 44 -13.29 25.59 0.59
CA PHE A 44 -13.93 25.54 -0.72
C PHE A 44 -14.49 24.15 -1.03
N LEU A 45 -13.69 23.09 -0.86
CA LEU A 45 -14.12 21.72 -1.12
C LEU A 45 -15.30 21.32 -0.22
N HIS A 46 -15.30 21.73 1.05
CA HIS A 46 -16.42 21.53 1.95
C HIS A 46 -17.71 22.14 1.40
N ALA A 47 -17.69 23.41 1.00
CA ALA A 47 -18.84 24.09 0.40
C ALA A 47 -19.29 23.40 -0.89
N TYR A 48 -18.35 23.08 -1.79
CA TYR A 48 -18.61 22.40 -3.06
C TYR A 48 -19.35 21.08 -2.88
N TYR A 49 -18.87 20.23 -1.97
CA TYR A 49 -19.46 18.92 -1.74
C TYR A 49 -20.76 18.99 -0.93
N ARG A 50 -20.88 19.95 -0.01
CA ARG A 50 -22.11 20.15 0.77
C ARG A 50 -23.32 20.45 -0.11
N GLU A 51 -23.14 21.27 -1.17
CA GLU A 51 -24.19 21.55 -2.16
C GLU A 51 -24.67 20.32 -2.95
N ARG A 52 -23.93 19.21 -2.86
CA ARG A 52 -24.16 17.96 -3.60
C ARG A 52 -24.46 16.79 -2.67
N ASP A 53 -24.90 17.07 -1.44
CA ASP A 53 -25.11 16.06 -0.39
C ASP A 53 -23.88 15.15 -0.19
N PHE A 54 -22.68 15.71 -0.37
CA PHE A 54 -21.39 15.03 -0.33
C PHE A 54 -21.24 13.86 -1.33
N ARG A 55 -22.11 13.76 -2.34
CA ARG A 55 -22.00 12.76 -3.39
C ARG A 55 -20.77 13.00 -4.27
N GLY A 56 -20.05 11.93 -4.60
CA GLY A 56 -18.80 11.99 -5.38
C GLY A 56 -17.57 12.44 -4.58
N LEU A 57 -17.70 12.59 -3.25
CA LEU A 57 -16.58 12.94 -2.37
C LEU A 57 -15.55 11.81 -2.24
N LEU A 58 -15.98 10.54 -2.15
CA LEU A 58 -15.14 9.38 -1.82
C LEU A 58 -14.21 8.88 -2.94
N ASP A 59 -13.84 9.75 -3.87
CA ASP A 59 -12.76 9.52 -4.83
C ASP A 59 -11.62 10.51 -4.51
N TRP A 60 -11.15 11.31 -5.49
CA TRP A 60 -10.03 12.25 -5.31
C TRP A 60 -10.27 13.33 -4.25
N GLY A 61 -11.53 13.73 -4.02
CA GLY A 61 -11.89 14.69 -2.98
C GLY A 61 -11.49 14.20 -1.59
N ALA A 62 -11.87 12.97 -1.24
CA ALA A 62 -11.53 12.35 0.02
C ALA A 62 -10.01 12.21 0.20
N VAL A 63 -9.29 11.80 -0.85
CA VAL A 63 -7.83 11.68 -0.79
C VAL A 63 -7.16 13.04 -0.51
N ALA A 64 -7.59 14.10 -1.19
CA ALA A 64 -7.07 15.45 -1.00
C ALA A 64 -7.37 16.02 0.39
N LEU A 65 -8.59 15.79 0.88
CA LEU A 65 -9.02 16.25 2.21
C LEU A 65 -8.33 15.48 3.34
N TYR A 66 -8.19 14.17 3.19
CA TYR A 66 -7.42 13.34 4.11
C TYR A 66 -5.94 13.73 4.17
N ALA A 67 -5.34 14.08 3.03
CA ALA A 67 -3.99 14.64 3.02
C ALA A 67 -3.91 15.86 3.93
N ALA A 68 -4.85 16.80 3.78
CA ALA A 68 -4.99 18.01 4.60
C ALA A 68 -5.42 17.77 6.07
N GLY A 69 -5.60 16.51 6.49
CA GLY A 69 -5.93 16.14 7.87
C GLY A 69 -7.42 16.07 8.18
N GLU A 70 -8.28 16.08 7.15
CA GLU A 70 -9.72 15.95 7.33
C GLU A 70 -10.18 14.49 7.29
N ASP A 71 -10.98 14.07 8.27
CA ASP A 71 -11.73 12.81 8.17
C ASP A 71 -13.07 13.08 7.48
N VAL A 72 -13.26 12.54 6.28
CA VAL A 72 -14.51 12.69 5.50
C VAL A 72 -15.68 11.85 6.03
N SER A 73 -15.46 11.04 7.07
CA SER A 73 -16.50 10.33 7.82
C SER A 73 -17.06 11.15 8.98
N ASP A 74 -16.42 12.26 9.37
CA ASP A 74 -16.87 13.11 10.47
C ASP A 74 -18.21 13.81 10.19
N LYS A 75 -18.91 14.19 11.27
CA LYS A 75 -20.18 14.94 11.21
C LYS A 75 -20.13 16.22 10.37
N LYS A 76 -18.95 16.83 10.21
CA LYS A 76 -18.82 18.03 9.37
C LYS A 76 -19.06 17.71 7.89
N TRP A 77 -18.83 16.48 7.44
CA TRP A 77 -19.01 16.00 6.07
C TRP A 77 -20.32 15.23 5.88
N GLU A 78 -21.29 15.48 6.76
CA GLU A 78 -22.59 14.81 6.80
C GLU A 78 -23.69 15.80 6.39
N SER A 79 -24.62 15.36 5.54
CA SER A 79 -25.85 16.09 5.23
C SER A 79 -26.81 16.05 6.42
N ASN A 80 -27.83 16.92 6.41
CA ASN A 80 -28.77 17.04 7.53
C ASN A 80 -29.54 15.74 7.86
N ASP A 81 -29.61 14.81 6.91
CA ASP A 81 -30.29 13.51 7.06
C ASP A 81 -29.32 12.35 7.37
N GLY A 82 -28.06 12.65 7.66
CA GLY A 82 -27.09 11.65 8.10
C GLY A 82 -26.25 10.99 7.01
N ARG A 83 -26.42 11.40 5.74
CA ARG A 83 -25.65 10.83 4.62
C ARG A 83 -24.33 11.57 4.44
N ASN A 84 -23.30 10.86 3.99
CA ASN A 84 -22.00 11.45 3.65
C ASN A 84 -21.44 10.79 2.38
N GLY A 85 -20.23 11.19 1.98
CA GLY A 85 -19.55 10.63 0.82
C GLY A 85 -19.36 9.11 0.89
N VAL A 86 -19.11 8.57 2.08
CA VAL A 86 -18.96 7.12 2.30
C VAL A 86 -20.24 6.39 1.97
N TRP A 87 -21.38 6.87 2.51
CA TRP A 87 -22.69 6.27 2.26
C TRP A 87 -23.01 6.22 0.76
N TRP A 88 -22.79 7.31 0.03
CA TRP A 88 -23.05 7.35 -1.41
C TRP A 88 -22.19 6.34 -2.18
N ARG A 89 -20.87 6.37 -1.96
CA ARG A 89 -19.95 5.52 -2.69
C ARG A 89 -20.15 4.05 -2.36
N GLU A 90 -20.45 3.70 -1.11
CA GLU A 90 -20.70 2.31 -0.72
C GLU A 90 -21.93 1.73 -1.43
N ASN A 91 -23.01 2.51 -1.52
CA ASN A 91 -24.21 2.11 -2.26
C ASN A 91 -23.96 1.99 -3.76
N GLU A 92 -23.17 2.89 -4.35
CA GLU A 92 -22.77 2.84 -5.75
C GLU A 92 -21.92 1.59 -6.03
N VAL A 93 -20.92 1.31 -5.19
CA VAL A 93 -20.07 0.11 -5.29
C VAL A 93 -20.92 -1.14 -5.19
N ARG A 94 -21.87 -1.23 -4.26
CA ARG A 94 -22.79 -2.37 -4.14
C ARG A 94 -23.54 -2.66 -5.44
N GLN A 95 -23.92 -1.60 -6.16
CA GLN A 95 -24.64 -1.67 -7.43
C GLN A 95 -23.72 -1.79 -8.66
N GLY A 96 -22.39 -1.76 -8.48
CA GLY A 96 -21.42 -1.76 -9.59
C GLY A 96 -21.31 -0.41 -10.32
N ILE A 97 -21.84 0.67 -9.75
CA ILE A 97 -21.79 2.02 -10.33
C ILE A 97 -20.36 2.58 -10.18
N MET A 98 -19.83 3.11 -11.28
CA MET A 98 -18.45 3.61 -11.38
C MET A 98 -17.40 2.54 -10.99
N LEU A 99 -17.69 1.27 -11.30
CA LEU A 99 -16.76 0.14 -11.27
C LEU A 99 -16.94 -0.67 -12.56
N SER A 100 -16.35 -0.19 -13.66
CA SER A 100 -16.31 -0.89 -14.95
C SER A 100 -15.25 -1.98 -14.97
N GLU A 101 -14.99 -2.62 -16.11
CA GLU A 101 -13.85 -3.54 -16.23
C GLU A 101 -12.48 -2.86 -16.08
N ARG A 102 -12.40 -1.52 -16.14
CA ARG A 102 -11.13 -0.77 -16.02
C ARG A 102 -10.55 -0.96 -14.62
N SER A 103 -9.27 -1.35 -14.55
CA SER A 103 -8.60 -1.52 -13.26
C SER A 103 -8.45 -0.20 -12.49
N THR A 104 -8.37 0.92 -13.18
CA THR A 104 -8.26 2.27 -12.59
C THR A 104 -9.49 2.71 -11.80
N ASP A 105 -10.68 2.20 -12.11
CA ASP A 105 -11.88 2.48 -11.31
C ASP A 105 -11.74 1.93 -9.89
N TYR A 106 -11.19 0.71 -9.78
CA TYR A 106 -10.93 0.05 -8.49
C TYR A 106 -9.80 0.75 -7.74
N GLN A 107 -8.71 1.07 -8.43
CA GLN A 107 -7.53 1.71 -7.85
C GLN A 107 -7.87 3.07 -7.24
N ARG A 108 -8.63 3.92 -7.97
CA ARG A 108 -9.11 5.20 -7.44
C ARG A 108 -10.02 5.00 -6.23
N THR A 109 -10.95 4.05 -6.32
CA THR A 109 -11.90 3.79 -5.23
C THR A 109 -11.20 3.30 -3.97
N ILE A 110 -10.18 2.44 -4.09
CA ILE A 110 -9.36 1.98 -2.95
C ILE A 110 -8.79 3.18 -2.19
N LEU A 111 -8.19 4.15 -2.89
CA LEU A 111 -7.60 5.33 -2.25
C LEU A 111 -8.64 6.16 -1.49
N GLY A 112 -9.82 6.40 -2.09
CA GLY A 112 -10.89 7.14 -1.43
C GLY A 112 -11.49 6.41 -0.23
N VAL A 113 -11.62 5.08 -0.31
CA VAL A 113 -12.09 4.22 0.79
C VAL A 113 -11.10 4.25 1.96
N LEU A 114 -9.80 4.12 1.68
CA LEU A 114 -8.74 4.23 2.69
C LEU A 114 -8.74 5.63 3.35
N ALA A 115 -8.89 6.69 2.55
CA ALA A 115 -8.95 8.07 3.04
C ALA A 115 -10.14 8.35 3.97
N ALA A 116 -11.15 7.49 3.98
CA ALA A 116 -12.28 7.55 4.92
C ALA A 116 -12.19 6.51 6.04
N HIS A 117 -11.01 5.93 6.26
CA HIS A 117 -10.75 4.89 7.26
C HIS A 117 -11.66 3.66 7.10
N LYS A 118 -12.03 3.34 5.86
CA LYS A 118 -12.82 2.14 5.52
C LYS A 118 -11.94 1.07 4.90
N ASP A 119 -12.42 -0.17 4.94
CA ASP A 119 -11.69 -1.31 4.40
C ASP A 119 -12.00 -1.54 2.90
N PRO A 120 -11.01 -1.37 1.99
CA PRO A 120 -11.19 -1.69 0.57
C PRO A 120 -11.28 -3.20 0.27
N GLY A 121 -10.93 -4.07 1.22
CA GLY A 121 -11.13 -5.52 1.14
C GLY A 121 -12.60 -5.95 1.28
N ASN A 122 -13.45 -5.10 1.84
CA ASN A 122 -14.88 -5.31 1.96
C ASN A 122 -15.65 -3.98 1.97
N PHE A 123 -15.80 -3.38 0.79
CA PHE A 123 -16.54 -2.15 0.62
C PHE A 123 -17.73 -2.36 -0.32
N GLY A 124 -18.95 -2.05 0.13
CA GLY A 124 -20.17 -2.32 -0.64
C GLY A 124 -20.36 -3.80 -0.98
N GLY A 125 -19.80 -4.71 -0.18
CA GLY A 125 -19.82 -6.16 -0.42
C GLY A 125 -18.85 -6.64 -1.51
N LYS A 126 -17.86 -5.83 -1.91
CA LYS A 126 -16.84 -6.17 -2.88
C LYS A 126 -15.44 -6.08 -2.26
N ASN A 127 -14.56 -6.99 -2.68
CA ASN A 127 -13.13 -6.91 -2.39
C ASN A 127 -12.41 -6.19 -3.55
N LEU A 128 -12.14 -4.90 -3.38
CA LEU A 128 -11.53 -4.06 -4.40
C LEU A 128 -10.04 -4.40 -4.57
N LEU A 129 -9.35 -4.74 -3.47
CA LEU A 129 -7.95 -5.14 -3.49
C LEU A 129 -7.73 -6.41 -4.30
N GLU A 130 -8.59 -7.43 -4.10
CA GLU A 130 -8.53 -8.68 -4.84
C GLU A 130 -8.71 -8.46 -6.35
N ALA A 131 -9.58 -7.53 -6.75
CA ALA A 131 -9.79 -7.20 -8.16
C ALA A 131 -8.52 -6.62 -8.81
N VAL A 132 -7.78 -5.76 -8.09
CA VAL A 132 -6.49 -5.22 -8.56
C VAL A 132 -5.40 -6.29 -8.55
N LEU A 133 -5.29 -7.11 -7.50
CA LEU A 133 -4.30 -8.18 -7.41
C LEU A 133 -4.47 -9.21 -8.54
N LYS A 134 -5.70 -9.57 -8.87
CA LYS A 134 -6.01 -10.51 -9.96
C LYS A 134 -5.72 -9.97 -11.35
N SER A 135 -5.55 -8.66 -11.53
CA SER A 135 -5.21 -8.09 -12.83
C SER A 135 -3.74 -8.27 -13.21
N GLN A 136 -2.89 -8.74 -12.28
CA GLN A 136 -1.47 -8.90 -12.55
C GLN A 136 -1.19 -10.03 -13.54
N LEU A 137 -0.44 -9.70 -14.58
CA LEU A 137 0.03 -10.60 -15.63
C LEU A 137 1.35 -11.27 -15.23
N SER A 138 1.70 -12.35 -15.92
CA SER A 138 2.91 -13.15 -15.63
C SER A 138 4.22 -12.37 -15.81
N ASN A 139 4.21 -11.29 -16.60
CA ASN A 139 5.34 -10.39 -16.81
C ASN A 139 5.45 -9.27 -15.75
N GLY A 140 4.54 -9.24 -14.77
CA GLY A 140 4.51 -8.25 -13.69
C GLY A 140 3.56 -7.08 -13.91
N LYS A 141 3.08 -6.82 -15.13
CA LYS A 141 2.12 -5.74 -15.42
C LYS A 141 0.78 -6.00 -14.75
N PHE A 142 0.31 -5.08 -13.92
CA PHE A 142 -1.12 -4.95 -13.63
C PHE A 142 -1.89 -4.50 -14.87
N ALA A 143 -2.77 -5.36 -15.39
CA ALA A 143 -3.46 -5.15 -16.66
C ALA A 143 -4.39 -3.93 -16.64
N ASP A 144 -4.73 -3.46 -17.85
CA ASP A 144 -5.61 -2.30 -18.06
C ASP A 144 -7.05 -2.58 -17.58
N THR A 145 -7.42 -3.85 -17.48
CA THR A 145 -8.69 -4.33 -16.94
C THR A 145 -8.51 -5.30 -15.79
N ILE A 146 -9.49 -5.37 -14.88
CA ILE A 146 -9.49 -6.32 -13.75
C ILE A 146 -9.52 -7.79 -14.16
N ASN A 147 -9.91 -8.08 -15.41
CA ASN A 147 -9.97 -9.42 -15.96
C ASN A 147 -8.64 -9.87 -16.60
N GLY A 148 -7.54 -9.15 -16.33
CA GLY A 148 -6.21 -9.53 -16.81
C GLY A 148 -6.02 -9.28 -18.32
N ARG A 149 -6.70 -8.28 -18.89
CA ARG A 149 -6.56 -7.91 -20.31
C ARG A 149 -6.00 -6.50 -20.45
N GLY A 150 -5.11 -6.33 -21.43
CA GLY A 150 -4.49 -5.04 -21.80
C GLY A 150 -3.16 -4.80 -21.10
N GLU A 151 -2.16 -4.39 -21.87
CA GLU A 151 -0.81 -4.02 -21.39
C GLU A 151 -0.40 -2.62 -21.85
N ARG A 152 -1.28 -1.90 -22.55
CA ARG A 152 -0.93 -0.67 -23.27
C ARG A 152 -0.84 0.53 -22.35
N LEU A 153 -1.58 0.53 -21.23
CA LEU A 153 -1.69 1.71 -20.37
C LEU A 153 -0.72 1.63 -19.19
N ILE A 154 0.28 2.52 -19.19
CA ILE A 154 1.16 2.71 -18.02
C ILE A 154 0.34 3.14 -16.81
N ASN A 155 -0.69 3.97 -17.03
CA ASN A 155 -1.58 4.49 -16.00
C ASN A 155 -2.18 3.39 -15.11
N ALA A 156 -2.70 2.32 -15.71
CA ALA A 156 -3.26 1.18 -14.97
C ALA A 156 -2.22 0.45 -14.11
N HIS A 157 -0.95 0.49 -14.53
CA HIS A 157 0.16 -0.13 -13.80
C HIS A 157 0.56 0.69 -12.58
N VAL A 158 0.79 2.00 -12.78
CA VAL A 158 1.25 2.91 -11.72
C VAL A 158 0.19 3.09 -10.63
N TRP A 159 -1.09 3.19 -11.00
CA TRP A 159 -2.16 3.29 -10.01
C TRP A 159 -2.42 1.98 -9.25
N ALA A 160 -2.14 0.81 -9.84
CA ALA A 160 -2.13 -0.44 -9.09
C ALA A 160 -1.06 -0.44 -8.00
N ILE A 161 0.16 -0.01 -8.35
CA ILE A 161 1.27 0.12 -7.40
C ILE A 161 0.89 1.07 -6.27
N ILE A 162 0.39 2.27 -6.60
CA ILE A 162 0.01 3.28 -5.62
C ILE A 162 -1.12 2.79 -4.71
N ALA A 163 -2.19 2.22 -5.26
CA ALA A 163 -3.34 1.75 -4.48
C ALA A 163 -2.98 0.58 -3.54
N LEU A 164 -2.23 -0.41 -4.03
CA LEU A 164 -1.79 -1.55 -3.20
C LEU A 164 -0.79 -1.11 -2.13
N TYR A 165 0.16 -0.24 -2.49
CA TYR A 165 1.09 0.34 -1.53
C TYR A 165 0.35 1.10 -0.41
N ALA A 166 -0.58 1.99 -0.77
CA ALA A 166 -1.37 2.76 0.18
C ALA A 166 -2.22 1.88 1.09
N ALA A 167 -2.74 0.75 0.59
CA ALA A 167 -3.47 -0.23 1.38
C ALA A 167 -2.58 -1.07 2.32
N GLY A 168 -1.26 -0.92 2.26
CA GLY A 168 -0.32 -1.79 2.98
C GLY A 168 -0.20 -3.20 2.38
N GLU A 169 -0.85 -3.46 1.25
CA GLU A 169 -0.89 -4.76 0.59
C GLU A 169 0.46 -5.11 -0.05
N PRO A 170 0.98 -6.33 0.15
CA PRO A 170 2.17 -6.78 -0.56
C PRO A 170 1.95 -6.76 -2.09
N ILE A 171 2.82 -6.07 -2.82
CA ILE A 171 2.82 -6.11 -4.29
C ILE A 171 3.46 -7.43 -4.74
N PRO A 172 2.72 -8.36 -5.38
CA PRO A 172 3.28 -9.63 -5.81
C PRO A 172 4.27 -9.40 -6.96
N GLU A 173 5.26 -10.28 -7.09
CA GLU A 173 6.25 -10.23 -8.17
C GLU A 173 6.91 -8.84 -8.33
N ARG A 174 7.17 -8.14 -7.20
CA ARG A 174 7.65 -6.75 -7.14
C ARG A 174 8.82 -6.46 -8.09
N GLU A 175 9.76 -7.38 -8.23
CA GLU A 175 10.87 -7.22 -9.18
C GLU A 175 10.43 -7.16 -10.64
N LYS A 176 9.44 -7.99 -11.03
CA LYS A 176 8.87 -7.97 -12.38
C LYS A 176 8.04 -6.71 -12.61
N VAL A 177 7.31 -6.25 -11.59
CA VAL A 177 6.59 -4.96 -11.60
C VAL A 177 7.56 -3.81 -11.92
N ILE A 178 8.66 -3.70 -11.17
CA ILE A 178 9.69 -2.69 -11.42
C ILE A 178 10.28 -2.83 -12.82
N LYS A 179 10.70 -4.05 -13.20
CA LYS A 179 11.30 -4.32 -14.52
C LYS A 179 10.37 -3.96 -15.67
N TRP A 180 9.07 -4.23 -15.54
CA TRP A 180 8.09 -3.88 -16.56
C TRP A 180 7.99 -2.37 -16.73
N LEU A 181 7.89 -1.60 -15.64
CA LEU A 181 7.82 -0.14 -15.69
C LEU A 181 9.12 0.47 -16.25
N VAL A 182 10.29 -0.01 -15.83
CA VAL A 182 11.59 0.43 -16.38
C VAL A 182 11.67 0.21 -17.89
N LYS A 183 11.12 -0.92 -18.40
CA LYS A 183 11.09 -1.22 -19.83
C LYS A 183 10.24 -0.23 -20.65
N GLN A 184 9.24 0.41 -20.04
CA GLN A 184 8.39 1.37 -20.75
C GLN A 184 8.96 2.80 -20.78
N GLN A 185 10.18 3.01 -20.27
CA GLN A 185 10.82 4.32 -20.32
C GLN A 185 11.21 4.66 -21.76
N ASN A 186 10.77 5.82 -22.22
CA ASN A 186 11.06 6.29 -23.56
C ASN A 186 12.52 6.74 -23.72
N PRO A 187 13.04 6.88 -24.95
CA PRO A 187 14.42 7.31 -25.20
C PRO A 187 14.79 8.67 -24.60
N ASP A 188 13.80 9.57 -24.47
CA ASP A 188 13.94 10.89 -23.82
C ASP A 188 14.03 10.81 -22.28
N GLY A 189 13.86 9.62 -21.70
CA GLY A 189 13.92 9.36 -20.27
C GLY A 189 12.58 9.47 -19.54
N GLY A 190 11.53 9.96 -20.20
CA GLY A 190 10.20 10.09 -19.61
C GLY A 190 9.30 8.87 -19.85
N TYR A 191 8.01 9.09 -19.62
CA TYR A 191 6.93 8.12 -19.82
C TYR A 191 5.73 8.78 -20.50
N HIS A 192 5.02 7.99 -21.31
CA HIS A 192 3.75 8.36 -21.91
C HIS A 192 2.61 7.50 -21.35
N PHE A 193 1.36 7.95 -21.40
CA PHE A 193 0.23 7.15 -20.90
C PHE A 193 0.08 5.80 -21.64
N ASP A 194 0.51 5.82 -22.90
CA ASP A 194 0.44 4.76 -23.89
C ASP A 194 1.83 4.22 -24.22
N THR A 195 2.08 2.93 -24.02
CA THR A 195 3.39 2.31 -24.24
C THR A 195 3.85 2.29 -25.69
N THR A 196 3.00 2.64 -26.67
CA THR A 196 3.38 2.67 -28.09
C THR A 196 3.83 4.05 -28.57
N VAL A 197 3.86 5.06 -27.70
CA VAL A 197 4.23 6.44 -28.04
C VAL A 197 5.56 6.77 -27.40
N GLU A 198 6.53 7.14 -28.23
CA GLU A 198 7.91 7.42 -27.81
C GLU A 198 8.13 8.85 -27.28
N GLU A 199 7.14 9.72 -27.45
CA GLU A 199 7.12 11.07 -26.88
C GLU A 199 6.57 11.02 -25.46
N SER A 200 7.33 11.48 -24.48
CA SER A 200 6.90 11.45 -23.08
C SER A 200 6.03 12.64 -22.68
N GLU A 201 5.33 12.49 -21.56
CA GLU A 201 4.47 13.51 -20.95
C GLU A 201 4.89 13.77 -19.51
N VAL A 202 4.71 15.00 -19.04
CA VAL A 202 5.05 15.39 -17.67
C VAL A 202 4.27 14.57 -16.64
N ASP A 203 2.95 14.49 -16.78
CA ASP A 203 2.07 13.88 -15.77
C ASP A 203 2.37 12.40 -15.56
N MET A 204 2.54 11.67 -16.66
CA MET A 204 2.85 10.24 -16.61
C MET A 204 4.27 9.97 -16.13
N THR A 205 5.22 10.83 -16.49
CA THR A 205 6.59 10.73 -15.98
C THR A 205 6.64 10.97 -14.46
N ALA A 206 5.98 12.02 -13.98
CA ALA A 206 5.88 12.31 -12.55
C ALA A 206 5.13 11.21 -11.78
N THR A 207 4.06 10.67 -12.34
CA THR A 207 3.33 9.54 -11.71
C THR A 207 4.17 8.26 -11.67
N ALA A 208 4.98 7.99 -12.70
CA ALA A 208 5.93 6.87 -12.69
C ALA A 208 7.01 7.05 -11.61
N LEU A 209 7.50 8.28 -11.41
CA LEU A 209 8.43 8.60 -10.31
C LEU A 209 7.81 8.36 -8.93
N ILE A 210 6.55 8.74 -8.72
CA ILE A 210 5.82 8.40 -7.49
C ILE A 210 5.82 6.87 -7.32
N ALA A 211 5.42 6.12 -8.36
CA ALA A 211 5.39 4.66 -8.28
C ALA A 211 6.77 4.04 -7.98
N PHE A 212 7.85 4.57 -8.57
CA PHE A 212 9.22 4.13 -8.25
C PHE A 212 9.59 4.40 -6.78
N ALA A 213 9.31 5.59 -6.27
CA ALA A 213 9.56 5.93 -4.88
C ALA A 213 8.79 5.02 -3.91
N LEU A 214 7.50 4.75 -4.19
CA LEU A 214 6.68 3.83 -3.38
C LEU A 214 7.15 2.37 -3.51
N LEU A 215 7.72 2.01 -4.66
CA LEU A 215 8.41 0.74 -4.84
C LEU A 215 9.76 0.72 -4.14
N GLY A 216 10.30 1.82 -3.61
CA GLY A 216 11.56 1.87 -2.88
C GLY A 216 12.80 2.10 -3.74
N LEU A 217 12.64 2.62 -4.96
CA LEU A 217 13.74 3.21 -5.72
C LEU A 217 13.99 4.64 -5.24
N SER A 218 15.22 5.11 -5.42
CA SER A 218 15.72 6.40 -4.98
C SER A 218 16.09 7.30 -6.16
N ALA A 219 16.42 8.56 -5.88
CA ALA A 219 16.91 9.50 -6.89
C ALA A 219 18.22 9.06 -7.58
N ASP A 220 18.96 8.11 -7.00
CA ASP A 220 20.21 7.59 -7.55
C ASP A 220 20.00 6.42 -8.53
N ASP A 221 18.80 5.84 -8.57
CA ASP A 221 18.50 4.73 -9.47
C ASP A 221 18.43 5.23 -10.94
N PRO A 222 19.11 4.57 -11.89
CA PRO A 222 19.17 5.04 -13.29
C PRO A 222 17.83 5.36 -13.97
N PRO A 223 16.75 4.57 -13.82
CA PRO A 223 15.45 4.94 -14.41
C PRO A 223 14.87 6.21 -13.77
N VAL A 224 15.08 6.42 -12.47
CA VAL A 224 14.62 7.62 -11.75
C VAL A 224 15.41 8.84 -12.20
N GLN A 225 16.74 8.74 -12.31
CA GLN A 225 17.60 9.84 -12.78
C GLN A 225 17.20 10.33 -14.17
N LYS A 226 16.91 9.42 -15.10
CA LYS A 226 16.47 9.75 -16.46
C LYS A 226 15.13 10.50 -16.46
N ALA A 227 14.17 10.03 -15.67
CA ALA A 227 12.86 10.66 -15.56
C ALA A 227 12.93 12.04 -14.87
N LEU A 228 13.76 12.19 -13.84
CA LEU A 228 14.02 13.51 -13.21
C LEU A 228 14.67 14.49 -14.19
N LYS A 229 15.64 14.03 -14.99
CA LYS A 229 16.29 14.85 -16.02
C LYS A 229 15.30 15.27 -17.11
N TYR A 230 14.42 14.38 -17.54
CA TYR A 230 13.33 14.72 -18.46
C TYR A 230 12.47 15.83 -17.86
N LEU A 231 12.01 15.69 -16.61
CA LEU A 231 11.20 16.73 -15.95
C LEU A 231 11.96 18.06 -15.82
N GLU A 232 13.24 18.04 -15.44
CA GLU A 232 14.06 19.26 -15.39
C GLU A 232 14.09 19.99 -16.75
N GLN A 233 14.12 19.25 -17.86
CA GLN A 233 14.08 19.81 -19.21
C GLN A 233 12.68 20.33 -19.60
N GLN A 234 11.61 19.77 -19.04
CA GLN A 234 10.24 20.21 -19.29
C GLN A 234 9.80 21.38 -18.41
N GLN A 235 10.56 21.74 -17.38
CA GLN A 235 10.22 22.85 -16.50
C GLN A 235 10.29 24.18 -17.26
N LEU A 236 9.22 24.96 -17.20
CA LEU A 236 9.10 26.24 -17.89
C LEU A 236 9.83 27.36 -17.14
N ASP A 237 10.12 28.48 -17.82
CA ASP A 237 10.73 29.66 -17.20
C ASP A 237 9.88 30.26 -16.06
N SER A 238 8.56 30.03 -16.10
CA SER A 238 7.65 30.38 -15.00
C SER A 238 7.97 29.64 -13.70
N GLY A 239 8.65 28.48 -13.78
CA GLY A 239 8.84 27.54 -12.68
C GLY A 239 7.82 26.40 -12.67
N GLY A 240 6.73 26.53 -13.43
CA GLY A 240 5.67 25.54 -13.54
C GLY A 240 5.92 24.47 -14.58
N PHE A 241 4.92 23.61 -14.73
CA PHE A 241 4.89 22.53 -15.69
C PHE A 241 3.59 22.54 -16.49
N GLY A 242 3.65 21.94 -17.67
CA GLY A 242 2.50 21.76 -18.53
C GLY A 242 2.53 20.44 -19.24
N ASN A 243 1.44 20.14 -19.93
CA ASN A 243 1.37 19.01 -20.84
C ASN A 243 0.79 19.49 -22.17
N TRP A 244 1.24 18.89 -23.27
CA TRP A 244 0.86 19.25 -24.64
C TRP A 244 0.95 20.77 -24.93
N GLY A 245 2.00 21.41 -24.42
CA GLY A 245 2.27 22.84 -24.62
C GLY A 245 1.41 23.80 -23.77
N VAL A 246 0.59 23.28 -22.85
CA VAL A 246 -0.25 24.09 -21.96
C VAL A 246 0.22 23.96 -20.52
N GLU A 247 0.81 25.03 -19.99
CA GLU A 247 1.12 25.16 -18.56
C GLU A 247 -0.16 25.08 -17.74
N ASN A 248 -0.17 24.21 -16.73
CA ASN A 248 -1.34 23.99 -15.89
C ASN A 248 -0.96 23.56 -14.48
N LEU A 249 -1.93 23.68 -13.57
CA LEU A 249 -1.73 23.36 -12.17
C LEU A 249 -1.51 21.86 -11.94
N GLU A 250 -2.28 21.01 -12.59
CA GLU A 250 -2.29 19.55 -12.36
C GLU A 250 -0.92 18.92 -12.65
N SER A 251 -0.27 19.32 -13.76
CA SER A 251 1.09 18.91 -14.09
C SER A 251 2.10 19.34 -13.02
N THR A 252 2.03 20.61 -12.60
CA THR A 252 2.90 21.15 -11.55
C THR A 252 2.69 20.43 -10.21
N ALA A 253 1.43 20.21 -9.83
CA ALA A 253 1.04 19.51 -8.62
C ALA A 253 1.53 18.06 -8.58
N THR A 254 1.49 17.36 -9.72
CA THR A 254 1.97 15.97 -9.82
C THR A 254 3.49 15.91 -9.72
N VAL A 255 4.23 16.86 -10.31
CA VAL A 255 5.69 16.94 -10.16
C VAL A 255 6.10 17.22 -8.71
N ILE A 256 5.42 18.14 -8.01
CA ILE A 256 5.68 18.39 -6.58
C ILE A 256 5.54 17.09 -5.77
N GLN A 257 4.47 16.33 -6.00
CA GLN A 257 4.26 15.05 -5.32
C GLN A 257 5.36 14.02 -5.65
N ALA A 258 5.81 13.95 -6.90
CA ALA A 258 6.89 13.06 -7.32
C ALA A 258 8.23 13.38 -6.63
N LEU A 259 8.59 14.67 -6.57
CA LEU A 259 9.80 15.13 -5.90
C LEU A 259 9.74 14.83 -4.39
N VAL A 260 8.63 15.15 -3.74
CA VAL A 260 8.42 14.84 -2.32
C VAL A 260 8.48 13.33 -2.07
N ALA A 261 7.88 12.50 -2.93
CA ALA A 261 7.92 11.04 -2.78
C ALA A 261 9.36 10.50 -2.79
N LEU A 262 10.25 11.11 -3.58
CA LEU A 262 11.67 10.79 -3.68
C LEU A 262 12.53 11.45 -2.58
N GLY A 263 11.93 12.24 -1.68
CA GLY A 263 12.64 12.99 -0.64
C GLY A 263 13.41 14.20 -1.17
N LEU A 264 13.04 14.71 -2.35
CA LEU A 264 13.63 15.90 -2.96
C LEU A 264 12.80 17.14 -2.62
N ASP A 265 13.48 18.27 -2.39
CA ASP A 265 12.83 19.56 -2.15
C ASP A 265 12.43 20.21 -3.48
N PRO A 266 11.12 20.40 -3.74
CA PRO A 266 10.64 21.04 -4.96
C PRO A 266 11.03 22.53 -5.08
N THR A 267 11.49 23.17 -4.00
CA THR A 267 11.89 24.58 -3.99
C THR A 267 13.40 24.78 -4.19
N ALA A 268 14.18 23.69 -4.14
CA ALA A 268 15.63 23.72 -4.28
C ALA A 268 16.07 23.56 -5.74
N SER A 269 17.35 23.84 -6.01
CA SER A 269 17.99 23.54 -7.31
C SER A 269 17.84 22.05 -7.65
N PRO A 270 17.56 21.66 -8.92
CA PRO A 270 17.47 22.51 -10.12
C PRO A 270 16.07 23.10 -10.40
N TRP A 271 15.13 23.00 -9.46
CA TRP A 271 13.72 23.33 -9.66
C TRP A 271 13.39 24.82 -9.50
N ASN A 272 14.37 25.66 -9.16
CA ASN A 272 14.17 27.09 -9.03
C ASN A 272 14.49 27.82 -10.34
N ARG A 273 13.48 28.39 -11.00
CA ARG A 273 13.57 29.15 -12.26
C ARG A 273 13.39 30.65 -12.00
N SER A 274 13.60 31.47 -13.04
CA SER A 274 13.47 32.92 -12.92
C SER A 274 12.07 33.38 -12.52
N GLY A 275 11.02 32.66 -12.94
CA GLY A 275 9.62 32.91 -12.57
C GLY A 275 9.20 32.34 -11.21
N GLY A 276 10.04 31.48 -10.60
CA GLY A 276 9.78 30.83 -9.33
C GLY A 276 10.09 29.34 -9.33
N ASP A 277 9.80 28.70 -8.20
CA ASP A 277 9.82 27.25 -8.03
C ASP A 277 8.39 26.66 -8.16
N PRO A 278 8.24 25.34 -8.36
CA PRO A 278 6.96 24.66 -8.47
C PRO A 278 5.94 24.99 -7.36
N VAL A 279 6.36 25.10 -6.10
CA VAL A 279 5.46 25.36 -4.97
C VAL A 279 4.96 26.80 -5.00
N THR A 280 5.86 27.74 -5.27
CA THR A 280 5.51 29.17 -5.41
C THR A 280 4.59 29.40 -6.61
N VAL A 281 4.84 28.72 -7.74
CA VAL A 281 3.98 28.79 -8.94
C VAL A 281 2.60 28.21 -8.67
N LEU A 282 2.51 27.09 -7.95
CA LEU A 282 1.24 26.46 -7.60
C LEU A 282 0.28 27.44 -6.90
N LEU A 283 0.79 28.32 -6.03
CA LEU A 283 -0.01 29.31 -5.32
C LEU A 283 -0.63 30.38 -6.24
N GLN A 284 -0.04 30.65 -7.41
CA GLN A 284 -0.56 31.66 -8.35
C GLN A 284 -1.90 31.25 -8.98
N TYR A 285 -2.20 29.96 -8.98
CA TYR A 285 -3.46 29.42 -9.49
C TYR A 285 -4.61 29.54 -8.49
N GLN A 286 -4.36 29.86 -7.22
CA GLN A 286 -5.41 29.93 -6.21
C GLN A 286 -6.26 31.19 -6.36
N LEU A 287 -7.58 31.01 -6.38
CA LEU A 287 -8.58 32.07 -6.40
C LEU A 287 -8.90 32.59 -4.99
N PRO A 288 -9.51 33.79 -4.87
CA PRO A 288 -9.93 34.36 -3.59
C PRO A 288 -10.90 33.48 -2.80
N ASP A 289 -11.71 32.66 -3.47
CA ASP A 289 -12.66 31.72 -2.84
C ASP A 289 -11.98 30.45 -2.27
N GLY A 290 -10.67 30.28 -2.50
CA GLY A 290 -9.87 29.15 -2.03
C GLY A 290 -9.70 28.03 -3.05
N SER A 291 -10.48 28.04 -4.13
CA SER A 291 -10.32 27.07 -5.23
C SER A 291 -9.09 27.35 -6.07
N PHE A 292 -8.71 26.40 -6.90
CA PHE A 292 -7.63 26.54 -7.86
C PHE A 292 -8.15 26.51 -9.29
N LYS A 293 -7.42 27.20 -10.18
CA LYS A 293 -7.65 27.17 -11.62
C LYS A 293 -6.83 26.07 -12.28
N HIS A 294 -7.29 25.59 -13.43
CA HIS A 294 -6.51 24.71 -14.32
C HIS A 294 -5.36 25.48 -15.01
N VAL A 295 -5.68 26.61 -15.64
CA VAL A 295 -4.74 27.55 -16.28
C VAL A 295 -4.85 28.93 -15.62
N LEU A 296 -3.80 29.76 -15.65
CA LEU A 296 -3.79 31.07 -14.96
C LEU A 296 -4.94 32.00 -15.37
N GLN A 297 -5.33 31.96 -16.64
CA GLN A 297 -6.44 32.75 -17.22
C GLN A 297 -7.82 32.11 -17.04
N GLY A 298 -7.89 30.95 -16.36
CA GLY A 298 -9.11 30.19 -16.16
C GLY A 298 -9.90 30.59 -14.91
N GLY A 299 -11.05 29.93 -14.73
CA GLY A 299 -11.87 30.00 -13.52
C GLY A 299 -11.63 28.81 -12.57
N SER A 300 -12.46 28.73 -11.53
CA SER A 300 -12.44 27.63 -10.55
C SER A 300 -12.54 26.27 -11.23
N ASN A 301 -11.69 25.33 -10.82
CA ASN A 301 -11.67 23.97 -11.31
C ASN A 301 -11.52 22.98 -10.14
N LEU A 302 -12.43 22.00 -10.05
CA LEU A 302 -12.45 21.03 -8.96
C LEU A 302 -11.20 20.13 -8.95
N MET A 303 -10.79 19.61 -10.11
CA MET A 303 -9.63 18.73 -10.22
C MET A 303 -8.36 19.47 -9.83
N ALA A 304 -8.17 20.68 -10.37
CA ALA A 304 -7.09 21.57 -9.98
C ALA A 304 -7.09 21.82 -8.47
N THR A 305 -8.27 22.06 -7.86
CA THR A 305 -8.35 22.28 -6.41
C THR A 305 -7.95 21.04 -5.60
N GLN A 306 -8.38 19.85 -6.01
CA GLN A 306 -8.01 18.60 -5.35
C GLN A 306 -6.51 18.30 -5.49
N GLN A 307 -5.96 18.42 -6.70
CA GLN A 307 -4.55 18.13 -6.96
C GLN A 307 -3.62 19.19 -6.35
N GLY A 308 -4.01 20.46 -6.38
CA GLY A 308 -3.29 21.54 -5.71
C GLY A 308 -3.25 21.34 -4.19
N LEU A 309 -4.37 20.92 -3.59
CA LEU A 309 -4.41 20.56 -2.17
C LEU A 309 -3.49 19.38 -1.82
N LEU A 310 -3.46 18.34 -2.67
CA LEU A 310 -2.54 17.21 -2.52
C LEU A 310 -1.08 17.65 -2.56
N ALA A 311 -0.70 18.46 -3.54
CA ALA A 311 0.67 18.93 -3.72
C ALA A 311 1.12 19.84 -2.57
N LEU A 312 0.29 20.83 -2.19
CA LEU A 312 0.56 21.71 -1.06
C LEU A 312 0.78 20.93 0.23
N THR A 313 -0.11 19.96 0.48
CA THR A 313 -0.01 19.17 1.71
C THR A 313 1.20 18.25 1.67
N ALA A 314 1.50 17.63 0.53
CA ALA A 314 2.68 16.79 0.38
C ALA A 314 3.97 17.58 0.70
N TYR A 315 4.09 18.80 0.18
CA TYR A 315 5.22 19.67 0.49
C TYR A 315 5.27 20.06 1.97
N LEU A 316 4.15 20.49 2.56
CA LEU A 316 4.06 20.89 3.97
C LEU A 316 4.40 19.76 4.95
N ASP A 317 4.03 18.52 4.62
CA ASP A 317 4.24 17.34 5.45
C ASP A 317 5.57 16.64 5.16
N GLY A 318 6.26 16.99 4.06
CA GLY A 318 7.48 16.33 3.61
C GLY A 318 7.28 14.88 3.16
N ARG A 319 6.04 14.47 2.89
CA ARG A 319 5.66 13.12 2.43
C ARG A 319 4.34 13.15 1.67
N THR A 320 4.11 12.17 0.81
CA THR A 320 2.87 12.07 0.04
C THR A 320 1.72 11.47 0.86
N VAL A 321 0.49 11.72 0.43
CA VAL A 321 -0.73 11.09 0.99
C VAL A 321 -0.66 9.56 0.93
N TYR A 322 -0.03 8.98 -0.09
CA TYR A 322 0.06 7.53 -0.26
C TYR A 322 0.95 6.87 0.80
N GLN A 323 2.03 7.56 1.21
CA GLN A 323 2.87 7.13 2.34
C GLN A 323 2.09 7.24 3.65
N LYS A 324 1.35 8.33 3.86
CA LYS A 324 0.48 8.49 5.05
C LYS A 324 -0.58 7.38 5.15
N LEU A 325 -1.32 7.12 4.06
CA LEU A 325 -2.32 6.05 3.98
C LEU A 325 -1.71 4.68 4.26
N ARG A 326 -0.50 4.40 3.75
CA ARG A 326 0.21 3.16 4.02
C ARG A 326 0.54 3.00 5.49
N ASP A 327 1.10 4.02 6.12
CA ASP A 327 1.48 3.97 7.53
C ASP A 327 0.27 3.66 8.41
N GLU A 328 -0.87 4.32 8.13
CA GLU A 328 -2.12 4.07 8.85
C GLU A 328 -2.72 2.70 8.53
N SER A 329 -2.69 2.24 7.28
CA SER A 329 -3.17 0.90 6.91
C SER A 329 -2.33 -0.20 7.56
N LEU A 330 -1.00 -0.01 7.63
CA LEU A 330 -0.11 -0.92 8.32
C LEU A 330 -0.37 -0.91 9.82
N ALA A 331 -0.54 0.28 10.43
CA ALA A 331 -0.88 0.40 11.84
C ALA A 331 -2.22 -0.29 12.16
N ALA A 332 -3.25 -0.07 11.35
CA ALA A 332 -4.55 -0.70 11.48
C ALA A 332 -4.45 -2.23 11.37
N SER A 333 -3.65 -2.75 10.43
CA SER A 333 -3.44 -4.20 10.27
C SER A 333 -2.74 -4.88 11.47
N LEU A 334 -2.13 -4.09 12.36
CA LEU A 334 -1.46 -4.54 13.58
C LEU A 334 -2.36 -4.45 14.83
N THR A 335 -3.62 -4.10 14.67
CA THR A 335 -4.60 -4.03 15.77
C THR A 335 -5.84 -4.83 15.42
N PHE A 336 -6.39 -5.56 16.41
CA PHE A 336 -7.64 -6.30 16.22
C PHE A 336 -8.59 -6.07 17.39
N SER A 337 -9.84 -5.79 17.08
CA SER A 337 -10.89 -5.49 18.07
C SER A 337 -11.23 -6.68 18.98
N ASP A 338 -10.95 -7.91 18.55
CA ASP A 338 -11.20 -9.15 19.28
C ASP A 338 -9.92 -9.83 19.81
N LEU A 339 -8.79 -9.11 19.82
CA LEU A 339 -7.51 -9.63 20.30
C LEU A 339 -6.84 -8.68 21.30
N SER A 340 -7.08 -8.90 22.59
CA SER A 340 -6.40 -8.20 23.68
C SER A 340 -4.93 -8.64 23.82
N SER A 341 -4.05 -7.72 24.26
CA SER A 341 -2.66 -8.03 24.65
C SER A 341 -2.54 -9.06 25.78
N SER A 342 -3.61 -9.27 26.56
CA SER A 342 -3.71 -10.30 27.58
C SER A 342 -4.10 -11.69 27.04
N HIS A 343 -4.40 -11.81 25.75
CA HIS A 343 -4.75 -13.10 25.14
C HIS A 343 -3.54 -14.04 25.18
N TRP A 344 -3.74 -15.31 25.55
CA TRP A 344 -2.64 -16.27 25.82
C TRP A 344 -1.70 -16.51 24.63
N ALA A 345 -2.18 -16.32 23.40
CA ALA A 345 -1.41 -16.44 22.16
C ALA A 345 -1.06 -15.09 21.52
N TYR A 346 -1.23 -13.97 22.24
CA TYR A 346 -1.10 -12.63 21.66
C TYR A 346 0.26 -12.43 20.99
N GLU A 347 1.35 -12.73 21.69
CA GLU A 347 2.70 -12.52 21.17
C GLU A 347 2.98 -13.38 19.93
N GLU A 348 2.60 -14.65 19.93
CA GLU A 348 2.77 -15.53 18.78
C GLU A 348 1.90 -15.10 17.59
N ILE A 349 0.66 -14.66 17.83
CA ILE A 349 -0.21 -14.11 16.78
C ILE A 349 0.44 -12.86 16.18
N MET A 350 0.83 -11.90 17.02
CA MET A 350 1.40 -10.65 16.58
C MET A 350 2.77 -10.82 15.90
N GLU A 351 3.57 -11.81 16.29
CA GLU A 351 4.80 -12.19 15.57
C GLU A 351 4.47 -12.58 14.12
N LEU A 352 3.49 -13.46 13.93
CA LEU A 352 3.12 -13.94 12.60
C LEU A 352 2.41 -12.87 11.75
N VAL A 353 1.66 -11.97 12.39
CA VAL A 353 1.04 -10.81 11.72
C VAL A 353 2.10 -9.82 11.26
N ARG A 354 3.07 -9.46 12.12
CA ARG A 354 4.20 -8.59 11.75
C ARG A 354 5.05 -9.22 10.63
N ALA A 355 5.19 -10.55 10.64
CA ALA A 355 5.86 -11.30 9.59
C ALA A 355 5.02 -11.51 8.32
N ARG A 356 3.78 -11.00 8.26
CA ARG A 356 2.83 -11.14 7.14
C ARG A 356 2.50 -12.59 6.76
N ILE A 357 2.57 -13.49 7.73
CA ILE A 357 2.18 -14.90 7.60
C ILE A 357 0.68 -15.05 7.84
N LEU A 358 0.16 -14.29 8.81
CA LEU A 358 -1.26 -14.21 9.16
C LEU A 358 -1.75 -12.78 8.98
N ASN A 359 -3.01 -12.63 8.58
CA ASN A 359 -3.70 -11.35 8.50
C ASN A 359 -5.00 -11.42 9.30
N GLY A 360 -5.51 -10.27 9.74
CA GLY A 360 -6.87 -10.14 10.24
C GLY A 360 -7.92 -10.20 9.14
N TYR A 361 -9.15 -9.93 9.54
CA TYR A 361 -10.31 -9.83 8.69
C TYR A 361 -10.62 -8.37 8.38
N PRO A 362 -11.30 -8.12 7.24
CA PRO A 362 -11.91 -6.84 6.89
C PRO A 362 -12.62 -6.05 8.00
N ASP A 363 -13.26 -6.78 8.92
CA ASP A 363 -14.02 -6.20 10.04
C ASP A 363 -13.13 -5.76 11.22
N GLY A 364 -11.80 -5.73 11.04
CA GLY A 364 -10.85 -5.36 12.08
C GLY A 364 -10.70 -6.41 13.18
N THR A 365 -11.09 -7.66 12.94
CA THR A 365 -10.92 -8.78 13.88
C THR A 365 -9.82 -9.74 13.43
N PHE A 366 -9.26 -10.52 14.35
CA PHE A 366 -8.36 -11.64 14.05
C PHE A 366 -9.09 -13.00 14.07
N LYS A 367 -10.19 -13.10 14.82
CA LYS A 367 -10.98 -14.32 15.09
C LYS A 367 -10.13 -15.45 15.68
N PRO A 368 -9.47 -15.25 16.84
CA PRO A 368 -8.50 -16.20 17.39
C PRO A 368 -9.07 -17.61 17.60
N ASN A 369 -10.36 -17.71 17.94
CA ASN A 369 -11.04 -18.98 18.22
C ASN A 369 -11.65 -19.64 16.97
N ARG A 370 -11.55 -19.03 15.78
CA ARG A 370 -12.14 -19.63 14.58
C ARG A 370 -11.33 -20.87 14.15
N PRO A 371 -11.98 -22.03 13.90
CA PRO A 371 -11.31 -23.20 13.34
C PRO A 371 -10.63 -22.94 11.99
N VAL A 372 -9.47 -23.55 11.76
CA VAL A 372 -8.65 -23.38 10.55
C VAL A 372 -8.87 -24.57 9.60
N THR A 373 -8.95 -24.31 8.30
CA THR A 373 -9.00 -25.39 7.30
C THR A 373 -7.62 -25.95 6.99
N ARG A 374 -7.55 -27.17 6.46
CA ARG A 374 -6.28 -27.78 6.03
C ARG A 374 -5.58 -26.94 4.97
N ALA A 375 -6.32 -26.32 4.04
CA ALA A 375 -5.76 -25.39 3.06
C ALA A 375 -5.20 -24.11 3.69
N GLU A 376 -5.89 -23.53 4.67
CA GLU A 376 -5.41 -22.35 5.39
C GLU A 376 -4.13 -22.66 6.19
N PHE A 377 -4.09 -23.78 6.91
CA PHE A 377 -2.88 -24.18 7.64
C PHE A 377 -1.71 -24.50 6.69
N THR A 378 -2.01 -25.08 5.51
CA THR A 378 -1.02 -25.26 4.43
C THR A 378 -0.35 -23.93 4.06
N LYS A 379 -1.13 -22.84 3.96
CA LYS A 379 -0.56 -21.50 3.74
C LYS A 379 0.30 -21.07 4.93
N TYR A 380 -0.16 -21.25 6.16
CA TYR A 380 0.56 -20.81 7.35
C TYR A 380 1.94 -21.48 7.45
N ILE A 381 2.02 -22.79 7.21
CA ILE A 381 3.30 -23.52 7.29
C ILE A 381 4.24 -23.16 6.13
N VAL A 382 3.72 -23.03 4.90
CA VAL A 382 4.54 -22.63 3.73
C VAL A 382 5.14 -21.24 3.91
N TYR A 383 4.34 -20.29 4.42
CA TYR A 383 4.82 -18.94 4.67
C TYR A 383 5.73 -18.88 5.91
N GLY A 384 5.39 -19.60 6.98
CA GLY A 384 6.21 -19.66 8.19
C GLY A 384 7.59 -20.27 8.00
N LEU A 385 7.73 -21.21 7.06
CA LEU A 385 9.00 -21.81 6.63
C LEU A 385 9.64 -21.10 5.43
N GLU A 386 9.06 -19.98 4.98
CA GLU A 386 9.56 -19.16 3.87
C GLU A 386 9.64 -19.87 2.50
N TYR A 387 8.96 -21.01 2.33
CA TYR A 387 8.89 -21.74 1.06
C TYR A 387 7.96 -21.10 0.02
N HIS A 388 7.24 -20.04 0.36
CA HIS A 388 6.23 -19.41 -0.52
C HIS A 388 6.79 -18.94 -1.88
N LYS A 389 8.10 -18.66 -1.99
CA LYS A 389 8.76 -18.29 -3.25
C LYS A 389 8.86 -19.45 -4.25
N GLU A 390 8.75 -20.69 -3.78
CA GLU A 390 8.75 -21.90 -4.61
C GLU A 390 7.34 -22.32 -5.07
N ALA A 391 6.31 -21.57 -4.64
CA ALA A 391 4.93 -21.82 -5.05
C ALA A 391 4.72 -21.30 -6.48
N GLY A 392 4.15 -22.15 -7.37
CA GLY A 392 3.82 -21.76 -8.74
C GLY A 392 3.30 -22.93 -9.57
N ASN A 393 3.93 -24.09 -9.44
CA ASN A 393 3.46 -25.33 -10.06
C ASN A 393 2.22 -25.87 -9.34
N LYS A 394 1.28 -26.44 -10.12
CA LYS A 394 0.01 -27.02 -9.64
C LYS A 394 0.08 -28.56 -9.61
N THR A 395 -0.77 -29.19 -8.80
CA THR A 395 -0.94 -30.65 -8.75
C THR A 395 -2.32 -31.09 -9.25
N ARG A 396 -2.37 -32.26 -9.89
CA ARG A 396 -3.60 -32.98 -10.28
C ARG A 396 -3.82 -34.27 -9.46
N ARG A 397 -3.02 -34.48 -8.41
CA ARG A 397 -3.03 -35.73 -7.62
C ARG A 397 -4.34 -35.97 -6.88
N PHE A 398 -5.06 -34.92 -6.52
CA PHE A 398 -6.23 -34.98 -5.66
C PHE A 398 -7.49 -34.57 -6.43
N LYS A 399 -8.54 -35.39 -6.35
CA LYS A 399 -9.81 -35.17 -7.06
C LYS A 399 -10.61 -34.00 -6.49
N ASP A 400 -10.43 -33.72 -5.21
CA ASP A 400 -11.10 -32.67 -4.45
C ASP A 400 -10.34 -31.33 -4.45
N VAL A 401 -9.25 -31.21 -5.20
CA VAL A 401 -8.48 -29.97 -5.33
C VAL A 401 -8.49 -29.51 -6.78
N SER A 402 -9.37 -28.55 -7.09
CA SER A 402 -9.42 -27.91 -8.41
C SER A 402 -8.07 -27.26 -8.79
N LEU A 403 -7.75 -27.23 -10.09
CA LEU A 403 -6.58 -26.49 -10.60
C LEU A 403 -6.64 -24.99 -10.33
N ASN A 404 -7.85 -24.45 -10.15
CA ASN A 404 -8.07 -23.04 -9.85
C ASN A 404 -8.24 -22.80 -8.35
N HIS A 405 -8.17 -23.85 -7.52
CA HIS A 405 -8.19 -23.70 -6.07
C HIS A 405 -6.95 -22.92 -5.63
N TRP A 406 -7.13 -21.84 -4.87
CA TRP A 406 -6.05 -20.92 -4.46
C TRP A 406 -4.90 -21.66 -3.73
N ALA A 407 -5.23 -22.70 -2.95
CA ALA A 407 -4.24 -23.48 -2.21
C ALA A 407 -3.54 -24.55 -3.06
N ASN A 408 -3.97 -24.85 -4.29
CA ASN A 408 -3.39 -25.94 -5.11
C ASN A 408 -1.85 -25.86 -5.23
N PRO A 409 -1.24 -24.73 -5.60
CA PRO A 409 0.22 -24.65 -5.67
C PRO A 409 0.91 -24.86 -4.31
N LEU A 410 0.28 -24.44 -3.22
CA LEU A 410 0.80 -24.62 -1.85
C LEU A 410 0.68 -26.09 -1.41
N ILE A 411 -0.44 -26.74 -1.73
CA ILE A 411 -0.69 -28.16 -1.47
C ILE A 411 0.38 -29.01 -2.17
N ARG A 412 0.66 -28.73 -3.45
CA ARG A 412 1.75 -29.41 -4.17
C ARG A 412 3.09 -29.27 -3.42
N LEU A 413 3.40 -28.05 -2.97
CA LEU A 413 4.67 -27.76 -2.30
C LEU A 413 4.80 -28.50 -0.97
N VAL A 414 3.77 -28.53 -0.12
CA VAL A 414 3.84 -29.28 1.15
C VAL A 414 3.91 -30.79 0.96
N LEU A 415 3.42 -31.34 -0.17
CA LEU A 415 3.63 -32.74 -0.53
C LEU A 415 5.09 -33.00 -0.93
N GLU A 416 5.66 -32.14 -1.76
CA GLU A 416 7.04 -32.23 -2.24
C GLU A 416 8.04 -32.13 -1.08
N LYS A 417 7.82 -31.18 -0.17
CA LYS A 417 8.62 -31.01 1.05
C LYS A 417 8.34 -32.09 2.12
N GLY A 418 7.39 -33.00 1.87
CA GLY A 418 7.03 -34.07 2.81
C GLY A 418 6.36 -33.59 4.10
N LEU A 419 5.87 -32.35 4.15
CA LEU A 419 5.27 -31.75 5.35
C LEU A 419 3.86 -32.28 5.61
N MET A 420 3.05 -32.39 4.55
CA MET A 420 1.67 -32.86 4.62
C MET A 420 1.42 -34.02 3.66
N ARG A 421 0.36 -34.80 3.94
CA ARG A 421 -0.11 -35.91 3.10
C ARG A 421 -1.63 -35.80 2.92
N GLY A 422 -2.14 -36.44 1.87
CA GLY A 422 -3.59 -36.57 1.64
C GLY A 422 -4.26 -37.52 2.63
N LYS A 423 -5.59 -37.41 2.74
CA LYS A 423 -6.44 -38.35 3.47
C LYS A 423 -6.76 -39.52 2.54
N GLY A 424 -5.86 -40.49 2.46
CA GLY A 424 -5.93 -41.58 1.48
C GLY A 424 -5.17 -41.26 0.18
N LYS A 425 -5.53 -41.93 -0.93
CA LYS A 425 -4.75 -41.92 -2.17
C LYS A 425 -4.93 -40.64 -3.00
N ASP A 426 -6.16 -40.16 -3.13
CA ASP A 426 -6.58 -39.14 -4.09
C ASP A 426 -7.48 -38.04 -3.49
N VAL A 427 -7.48 -37.89 -2.16
CA VAL A 427 -8.19 -36.83 -1.43
C VAL A 427 -7.21 -36.03 -0.55
N PHE A 428 -7.27 -34.70 -0.61
CA PHE A 428 -6.49 -33.83 0.30
C PHE A 428 -7.33 -33.28 1.46
N ALA A 429 -8.62 -33.07 1.20
CA ALA A 429 -9.62 -32.39 2.00
C ALA A 429 -9.23 -30.95 2.35
N PRO A 430 -9.15 -30.02 1.37
CA PRO A 430 -8.67 -28.65 1.61
C PRO A 430 -9.56 -27.84 2.54
N ASP A 431 -10.88 -28.07 2.50
CA ASP A 431 -11.88 -27.32 3.27
C ASP A 431 -12.23 -27.94 4.62
N ASP A 432 -11.77 -29.17 4.87
CA ASP A 432 -11.86 -29.81 6.19
C ASP A 432 -11.09 -28.99 7.23
N ARG A 433 -11.59 -29.00 8.48
CA ARG A 433 -10.85 -28.42 9.60
C ARG A 433 -9.64 -29.28 9.93
N ILE A 434 -8.50 -28.64 10.11
CA ILE A 434 -7.28 -29.32 10.55
C ILE A 434 -7.38 -29.62 12.05
N THR A 435 -7.00 -30.81 12.48
CA THR A 435 -7.02 -31.18 13.90
C THR A 435 -5.70 -30.83 14.60
N GLY A 436 -5.71 -30.76 15.93
CA GLY A 436 -4.49 -30.57 16.72
C GLY A 436 -3.41 -31.63 16.45
N ALA A 437 -3.81 -32.88 16.27
CA ALA A 437 -2.92 -33.98 15.90
C ALA A 437 -2.28 -33.76 14.53
N GLU A 438 -3.07 -33.38 13.52
CA GLU A 438 -2.56 -33.08 12.19
C GLU A 438 -1.58 -31.91 12.21
N VAL A 439 -1.87 -30.84 12.96
CA VAL A 439 -0.94 -29.72 13.18
C VAL A 439 0.39 -30.25 13.73
N MET A 440 0.38 -30.99 14.84
CA MET A 440 1.62 -31.50 15.46
C MET A 440 2.41 -32.43 14.54
N THR A 441 1.74 -33.26 13.76
CA THR A 441 2.39 -34.10 12.74
C THR A 441 3.16 -33.26 11.72
N VAL A 442 2.58 -32.16 11.24
CA VAL A 442 3.25 -31.26 10.29
C VAL A 442 4.47 -30.60 10.91
N LEU A 443 4.38 -30.12 12.16
CA LEU A 443 5.52 -29.51 12.84
C LEU A 443 6.67 -30.49 13.06
N VAL A 444 6.37 -31.71 13.50
CA VAL A 444 7.38 -32.76 13.71
C VAL A 444 8.08 -33.14 12.40
N ARG A 445 7.34 -33.19 11.29
CA ARG A 445 7.92 -33.37 9.96
C ARG A 445 8.78 -32.19 9.53
N ALA A 446 8.33 -30.96 9.78
CA ALA A 446 9.10 -29.76 9.47
C ALA A 446 10.45 -29.70 10.23
N LEU A 447 10.52 -30.29 11.44
CA LEU A 447 11.76 -30.44 12.20
C LEU A 447 12.63 -31.62 11.75
N GLY A 448 12.21 -32.40 10.75
CA GLY A 448 12.93 -33.61 10.32
C GLY A 448 12.89 -34.77 11.31
N LEU A 449 11.91 -34.77 12.23
CA LEU A 449 11.84 -35.72 13.36
C LEU A 449 10.81 -36.85 13.16
N GLU A 450 10.20 -36.97 11.97
CA GLU A 450 9.26 -38.05 11.66
C GLU A 450 9.80 -39.46 11.97
N PRO A 451 11.07 -39.81 11.68
CA PRO A 451 11.60 -41.14 12.02
C PRO A 451 11.51 -41.47 13.52
N LYS A 452 11.61 -40.46 14.40
CA LYS A 452 11.48 -40.65 15.85
C LYS A 452 10.03 -40.90 16.29
N ALA A 453 9.05 -40.55 15.47
CA ALA A 453 7.62 -40.74 15.77
C ALA A 453 7.11 -42.14 15.38
N LEU A 454 7.75 -42.85 14.46
CA LEU A 454 7.23 -44.09 13.84
C LEU A 454 7.41 -45.39 14.67
N VAL A 455 7.85 -45.32 15.93
CA VAL A 455 8.48 -46.46 16.63
C VAL A 455 7.52 -47.35 17.46
N LEU A 456 6.21 -47.09 17.57
CA LEU A 456 5.34 -47.85 18.49
C LEU A 456 4.12 -48.52 17.82
N PRO A 457 3.96 -49.86 17.91
CA PRO A 457 2.73 -50.57 17.53
C PRO A 457 1.58 -50.34 18.55
N ALA A 458 0.33 -50.44 18.08
CA ALA A 458 -0.93 -50.45 18.87
C ALA A 458 -1.45 -49.13 19.47
N GLN A 459 -1.02 -47.98 18.96
CA GLN A 459 -1.51 -46.65 19.37
C GLN A 459 -2.24 -45.93 18.22
N GLN A 460 -2.99 -44.86 18.52
CA GLN A 460 -3.55 -44.01 17.47
C GLN A 460 -2.42 -43.48 16.56
N TRP A 461 -2.73 -43.27 15.28
CA TRP A 461 -1.72 -42.94 14.25
C TRP A 461 -0.84 -41.72 14.57
N TYR A 462 -1.32 -40.81 15.42
CA TYR A 462 -0.65 -39.57 15.79
C TYR A 462 0.17 -39.65 17.08
N GLU A 463 0.05 -40.70 17.91
CA GLU A 463 0.61 -40.71 19.28
C GLU A 463 2.13 -40.53 19.31
N GLY A 464 2.84 -41.18 18.37
CA GLY A 464 4.27 -40.99 18.22
C GLY A 464 4.67 -39.55 17.90
N TYR A 465 3.87 -38.85 17.10
CA TYR A 465 4.09 -37.43 16.81
C TYR A 465 3.81 -36.56 18.02
N LEU A 466 2.75 -36.85 18.79
CA LEU A 466 2.45 -36.11 20.02
C LEU A 466 3.54 -36.27 21.06
N ARG A 467 4.13 -37.46 21.19
CA ARG A 467 5.29 -37.68 22.07
C ARG A 467 6.46 -36.79 21.66
N VAL A 468 6.85 -36.80 20.40
CA VAL A 468 7.95 -35.96 19.89
C VAL A 468 7.62 -34.48 20.05
N ALA A 469 6.39 -34.07 19.75
CA ALA A 469 5.93 -32.70 19.92
C ALA A 469 6.01 -32.24 21.39
N ARG A 470 5.63 -33.11 22.33
CA ARG A 470 5.75 -32.85 23.77
C ARG A 470 7.21 -32.69 24.20
N GLU A 471 8.10 -33.59 23.76
CA GLU A 471 9.55 -33.52 24.03
C GLU A 471 10.19 -32.23 23.49
N LYS A 472 9.64 -31.67 22.42
CA LYS A 472 10.08 -30.40 21.81
C LYS A 472 9.33 -29.16 22.31
N GLY A 473 8.40 -29.30 23.26
CA GLY A 473 7.63 -28.19 23.79
C GLY A 473 6.69 -27.52 22.77
N LEU A 474 6.22 -28.27 21.77
CA LEU A 474 5.38 -27.75 20.69
C LEU A 474 3.88 -27.70 21.03
N LEU A 475 3.43 -28.43 22.06
CA LEU A 475 2.01 -28.49 22.42
C LEU A 475 1.55 -27.12 22.94
N TYR A 476 0.48 -26.59 22.35
CA TYR A 476 -0.17 -25.37 22.82
C TYR A 476 -1.00 -25.61 24.09
N PRO A 477 -1.27 -24.56 24.90
CA PRO A 477 -2.14 -24.66 26.06
C PRO A 477 -3.52 -25.25 25.73
N GLY A 478 -4.01 -26.18 26.55
CA GLY A 478 -5.31 -26.84 26.35
C GLY A 478 -5.35 -27.80 25.14
N PHE A 479 -4.21 -28.37 24.75
CA PHE A 479 -4.10 -29.24 23.58
C PHE A 479 -5.10 -30.40 23.58
N GLN A 480 -5.85 -30.54 22.48
CA GLN A 480 -6.78 -31.64 22.22
C GLN A 480 -6.51 -32.17 20.80
N PRO A 481 -6.10 -33.44 20.63
CA PRO A 481 -5.58 -33.94 19.36
C PRO A 481 -6.64 -34.06 18.26
N GLU A 482 -7.87 -34.44 18.61
CA GLU A 482 -8.92 -34.72 17.63
C GLU A 482 -9.80 -33.50 17.34
N GLN A 483 -9.72 -32.46 18.16
CA GLN A 483 -10.51 -31.25 17.95
C GLN A 483 -9.92 -30.36 16.84
N PRO A 484 -10.79 -29.64 16.09
CA PRO A 484 -10.35 -28.61 15.16
C PRO A 484 -9.43 -27.59 15.84
N ALA A 485 -8.26 -27.36 15.25
CA ALA A 485 -7.34 -26.34 15.72
C ALA A 485 -7.85 -24.95 15.34
N THR A 486 -7.82 -24.03 16.31
CA THR A 486 -8.19 -22.63 16.13
C THR A 486 -7.05 -21.82 15.51
N ARG A 487 -7.37 -20.62 14.99
CA ARG A 487 -6.37 -19.69 14.45
C ARG A 487 -5.27 -19.35 15.45
N ALA A 488 -5.62 -19.13 16.72
CA ALA A 488 -4.65 -18.87 17.78
C ALA A 488 -3.73 -20.08 18.03
N GLN A 489 -4.27 -21.29 18.08
CA GLN A 489 -3.48 -22.52 18.27
C GLN A 489 -2.55 -22.79 17.08
N CYS A 490 -3.02 -22.58 15.86
CA CYS A 490 -2.18 -22.69 14.67
C CYS A 490 -1.07 -21.62 14.67
N ALA A 491 -1.40 -20.37 15.04
CA ALA A 491 -0.44 -19.27 15.13
C ALA A 491 0.67 -19.57 16.15
N TYR A 492 0.28 -19.97 17.36
CA TYR A 492 1.21 -20.42 18.40
C TYR A 492 2.13 -21.53 17.88
N SER A 493 1.55 -22.56 17.27
CA SER A 493 2.31 -23.71 16.75
C SER A 493 3.36 -23.30 15.72
N VAL A 494 2.99 -22.48 14.74
CA VAL A 494 3.92 -22.02 13.69
C VAL A 494 4.99 -21.10 14.26
N SER A 495 4.66 -20.19 15.18
CA SER A 495 5.65 -19.34 15.87
C SER A 495 6.67 -20.17 16.67
N LYS A 496 6.23 -21.17 17.45
CA LYS A 496 7.13 -22.07 18.19
C LYS A 496 8.04 -22.86 17.26
N LEU A 497 7.52 -23.37 16.14
CA LEU A 497 8.34 -24.04 15.13
C LEU A 497 9.44 -23.12 14.59
N ARG A 498 9.11 -21.88 14.22
CA ARG A 498 10.08 -20.90 13.72
C ARG A 498 11.16 -20.60 14.75
N THR A 499 10.78 -20.47 16.02
CA THR A 499 11.73 -20.26 17.13
C THR A 499 12.71 -21.42 17.26
N LEU A 500 12.21 -22.67 17.23
CA LEU A 500 13.07 -23.84 17.32
C LEU A 500 14.04 -23.98 16.15
N LEU A 501 13.60 -23.67 14.93
CA LEU A 501 14.46 -23.73 13.74
C LEU A 501 15.55 -22.65 13.78
N LYS A 502 15.25 -21.45 14.27
CA LYS A 502 16.25 -20.39 14.46
C LYS A 502 17.33 -20.76 15.47
N ASN A 503 16.99 -21.54 16.50
CA ASN A 503 17.95 -21.95 17.53
C ASN A 503 18.83 -23.16 17.12
N GLN A 504 18.59 -23.75 15.94
CA GLN A 504 19.39 -24.86 15.40
C GLN A 504 20.45 -24.41 14.39
N ASN A 505 20.31 -23.18 13.87
CA ASN A 505 21.26 -22.51 12.99
C ASN A 505 22.08 -21.51 13.80
#